data_AF-A6KA73-F1
#
_entry.id   AF-A6KA73-F1
#
_cell.length_a   1.000
_cell.length_b   1.000
_cell.length_c   1.000
_cell.angle_alpha   90.00
_cell.angle_beta   90.00
_cell.angle_gamma   90.00
#
_symmetry.space_group_name_H-M   'P 1'
#
loop_
_entity.id
_entity.type
_entity.pdbx_description
1 polymer ?
#
loop_
_entity_poly.entity_id
_entity_poly.type
_entity_poly.pdbx_seq_one_letter_code
_entity_poly.pdbx_strand_id
1 'polypeptide(L)'
;MASKRITQETFDAAVRENIEEFEMGAEEAIREAVEQFESQGVDLSNIVKTVPKVSLDGLQEPTHDVLQALNDLQQALTGSQLQEVSAHLVRFCDQCKQQKASRYLAAQKGAYPILLAAWQLAATSDQGLLLQALNALAVLTDGQPDLLDTQGLHLLVATLARNAANTELTCCGIRCVRHVCLKHEQNRQGLVKAGVLPLLTAAITQHGQHADVVREACWALRVMTFDDDIRVPFGHAHEHAKMIVQENRGLKVLIEAARGRSSTGKRRVGLLLS
;
A
#
# COMPACT_ATOMS: atom_id res chain seq x y z
N MET A 1 -23.92 10.52 -10.81
CA MET A 1 -24.24 11.13 -9.50
C MET A 1 -23.28 10.58 -8.48
N ALA A 2 -22.73 11.39 -7.57
CA ALA A 2 -21.87 10.86 -6.51
C ALA A 2 -22.71 9.95 -5.59
N SER A 3 -22.26 8.72 -5.36
CA SER A 3 -22.93 7.82 -4.43
C SER A 3 -22.85 8.37 -3.00
N LYS A 4 -23.90 8.20 -2.19
CA LYS A 4 -23.86 8.58 -0.78
C LYS A 4 -22.85 7.69 -0.05
N ARG A 5 -22.19 8.20 0.98
CA ARG A 5 -21.22 7.45 1.79
C ARG A 5 -21.49 7.65 3.28
N ILE A 6 -21.17 6.64 4.08
CA ILE A 6 -21.25 6.67 5.55
C ILE A 6 -19.88 6.37 6.15
N THR A 7 -19.73 6.57 7.45
CA THR A 7 -18.51 6.17 8.19
C THR A 7 -18.64 4.74 8.71
N GLN A 8 -17.51 4.15 9.10
CA GLN A 8 -17.51 2.83 9.74
C GLN A 8 -18.32 2.86 11.05
N GLU A 9 -18.22 3.93 11.83
CA GLU A 9 -18.95 4.07 13.08
C GLU A 9 -20.45 4.11 12.87
N THR A 10 -20.92 4.75 11.80
CA THR A 10 -22.35 4.76 11.42
C THR A 10 -22.83 3.35 11.07
N PHE A 11 -22.03 2.60 10.31
CA PHE A 11 -22.37 1.22 9.96
C PHE A 11 -22.37 0.30 11.18
N ASP A 12 -21.31 0.36 12.00
CA ASP A 12 -21.18 -0.46 13.21
C ASP A 12 -22.28 -0.14 14.22
N ALA A 13 -22.72 1.11 14.33
CA ALA A 13 -23.84 1.50 15.19
C ALA A 13 -25.16 0.86 14.73
N ALA A 14 -25.46 0.88 13.42
CA ALA A 14 -26.66 0.24 12.88
C ALA A 14 -26.63 -1.29 13.08
N VAL A 15 -25.48 -1.93 12.87
CA VAL A 15 -25.33 -3.37 13.13
C VAL A 15 -25.51 -3.69 14.62
N ARG A 16 -24.97 -2.86 15.51
CA ARG A 16 -25.13 -3.03 16.96
C ARG A 16 -26.59 -2.84 17.39
N GLU A 17 -27.28 -1.83 16.88
CA GLU A 17 -28.72 -1.61 17.11
C GLU A 17 -29.54 -2.82 16.66
N ASN A 18 -29.25 -3.38 15.48
CA ASN A 18 -29.90 -4.60 14.98
C ASN A 18 -29.69 -5.81 15.92
N ILE A 19 -28.50 -5.95 16.51
CA ILE A 19 -28.21 -7.04 17.47
C ILE A 19 -28.90 -6.79 18.81
N GLU A 20 -28.83 -5.57 19.35
CA GLU A 20 -29.28 -5.25 20.71
C GLU A 20 -30.79 -5.02 20.80
N GLU A 21 -31.39 -4.32 19.84
CA GLU A 21 -32.81 -3.96 19.87
C GLU A 21 -33.71 -5.04 19.25
N PHE A 22 -33.21 -5.78 18.27
CA PHE A 22 -33.98 -6.79 17.54
C PHE A 22 -33.50 -8.23 17.78
N GLU A 23 -32.54 -8.43 18.69
CA GLU A 23 -31.98 -9.74 19.08
C GLU A 23 -31.48 -10.58 17.88
N MET A 24 -31.04 -9.93 16.82
CA MET A 24 -30.58 -10.58 15.59
C MET A 24 -29.22 -11.25 15.78
N GLY A 25 -28.99 -12.33 15.03
CA GLY A 25 -27.65 -12.92 14.93
C GLY A 25 -26.68 -11.96 14.23
N ALA A 26 -25.39 -12.01 14.58
CA ALA A 26 -24.36 -11.13 14.03
C ALA A 26 -24.33 -11.06 12.49
N GLU A 27 -24.43 -12.20 11.81
CA GLU A 27 -24.45 -12.23 10.34
C GLU A 27 -25.76 -11.67 9.75
N GLU A 28 -26.87 -11.86 10.45
CA GLU A 28 -28.17 -11.34 10.05
C GLU A 28 -28.21 -9.82 10.19
N ALA A 29 -27.77 -9.29 11.33
CA ALA A 29 -27.66 -7.86 11.58
C ALA A 29 -26.78 -7.15 10.53
N ILE A 30 -25.65 -7.76 10.12
CA ILE A 30 -24.81 -7.23 9.04
C ILE A 30 -25.57 -7.23 7.70
N ARG A 31 -26.23 -8.33 7.34
CA ARG A 31 -26.98 -8.42 6.07
C ARG A 31 -28.06 -7.35 6.02
N GLU A 32 -28.83 -7.19 7.09
CA GLU A 32 -29.89 -6.19 7.16
C GLU A 32 -29.34 -4.76 7.07
N ALA A 33 -28.28 -4.43 7.80
CA ALA A 33 -27.65 -3.11 7.70
C ALA A 33 -27.13 -2.83 6.28
N VAL A 34 -26.54 -3.83 5.61
CA VAL A 34 -26.09 -3.72 4.21
C VAL A 34 -27.28 -3.41 3.30
N GLU A 35 -28.36 -4.19 3.37
CA GLU A 35 -29.56 -3.98 2.55
C GLU A 35 -30.20 -2.60 2.80
N GLN A 36 -30.27 -2.18 4.08
CA GLN A 36 -30.82 -0.89 4.48
C GLN A 36 -30.03 0.27 3.87
N PHE A 37 -28.70 0.24 3.92
CA PHE A 37 -27.87 1.33 3.37
C PHE A 37 -27.81 1.28 1.84
N GLU A 38 -27.70 0.10 1.23
CA GLU A 38 -27.68 -0.04 -0.23
C GLU A 38 -29.01 0.39 -0.87
N SER A 39 -30.15 0.11 -0.23
CA SER A 39 -31.48 0.59 -0.69
C SER A 39 -31.61 2.11 -0.69
N GLN A 40 -30.84 2.81 0.15
CA GLN A 40 -30.75 4.28 0.20
C GLN A 40 -29.73 4.87 -0.79
N GLY A 41 -29.07 4.01 -1.58
CA GLY A 41 -28.03 4.38 -2.53
C GLY A 41 -26.70 4.75 -1.85
N VAL A 42 -26.40 4.15 -0.69
CA VAL A 42 -25.10 4.31 -0.03
C VAL A 42 -24.09 3.32 -0.62
N ASP A 43 -22.90 3.82 -0.97
CA ASP A 43 -21.74 3.01 -1.36
C ASP A 43 -20.98 2.51 -0.13
N LEU A 44 -21.02 1.20 0.08
CA LEU A 44 -20.36 0.50 1.19
C LEU A 44 -19.00 -0.10 0.80
N SER A 45 -18.40 0.26 -0.35
CA SER A 45 -17.16 -0.39 -0.83
C SER A 45 -15.96 -0.26 0.11
N ASN A 46 -15.99 0.74 1.00
CA ASN A 46 -14.92 1.03 1.96
C ASN A 46 -15.31 0.72 3.41
N ILE A 47 -16.45 0.06 3.62
CA ILE A 47 -16.95 -0.32 4.94
C ILE A 47 -16.59 -1.79 5.22
N VAL A 48 -16.03 -2.03 6.39
CA VAL A 48 -15.74 -3.35 6.92
C VAL A 48 -17.06 -3.99 7.37
N LYS A 49 -17.41 -5.12 6.76
CA LYS A 49 -18.68 -5.84 6.98
C LYS A 49 -18.48 -7.04 7.91
N THR A 50 -17.82 -6.82 9.03
CA THR A 50 -17.58 -7.83 10.08
C THR A 50 -17.89 -7.21 11.44
N VAL A 51 -18.45 -7.99 12.37
CA VAL A 51 -18.73 -7.47 13.71
C VAL A 51 -17.40 -7.22 14.46
N PRO A 52 -17.22 -6.04 15.09
CA PRO A 52 -16.09 -5.79 15.96
C PRO A 52 -16.00 -6.83 17.09
N LYS A 53 -14.80 -7.29 17.42
CA LYS A 53 -14.61 -8.27 18.50
C LYS A 53 -14.50 -7.56 19.84
N VAL A 54 -15.18 -8.10 20.85
CA VAL A 54 -14.99 -7.71 22.24
C VAL A 54 -13.64 -8.26 22.70
N SER A 55 -12.82 -7.42 23.35
CA SER A 55 -11.56 -7.89 23.93
C SER A 55 -11.82 -8.91 25.05
N LEU A 56 -10.94 -9.91 25.19
CA LEU A 56 -11.10 -11.05 26.12
C LEU A 56 -11.23 -10.63 27.59
N ASP A 57 -10.70 -9.47 27.92
CA ASP A 57 -10.71 -8.81 29.23
C ASP A 57 -11.96 -7.95 29.47
N GLY A 58 -12.81 -7.72 28.46
CA GLY A 58 -14.09 -7.01 28.58
C GLY A 58 -13.98 -5.52 28.93
N LEU A 59 -12.77 -4.98 29.05
CA LEU A 59 -12.48 -3.60 29.46
C LEU A 59 -12.40 -2.62 28.29
N GLN A 60 -12.26 -3.13 27.06
CA GLN A 60 -12.12 -2.31 25.85
C GLN A 60 -13.37 -2.40 25.00
N GLU A 61 -13.71 -1.28 24.36
CA GLU A 61 -14.79 -1.24 23.37
C GLU A 61 -14.50 -2.23 22.22
N PRO A 62 -15.54 -2.89 21.68
CA PRO A 62 -15.39 -3.80 20.56
C PRO A 62 -14.68 -3.13 19.39
N THR A 63 -13.66 -3.78 18.83
CA THR A 63 -12.85 -3.18 17.76
C THR A 63 -12.60 -4.16 16.62
N HIS A 64 -12.36 -3.62 15.42
CA HIS A 64 -12.02 -4.41 14.25
C HIS A 64 -10.59 -4.94 14.36
N ASP A 65 -10.35 -6.16 13.88
CA ASP A 65 -9.04 -6.83 13.96
C ASP A 65 -7.89 -5.97 13.40
N VAL A 66 -8.15 -5.19 12.33
CA VAL A 66 -7.16 -4.28 11.74
C VAL A 66 -6.80 -3.11 12.67
N LEU A 67 -7.77 -2.61 13.43
CA LEU A 67 -7.56 -1.53 14.40
C LEU A 67 -6.89 -2.05 15.67
N GLN A 68 -7.23 -3.26 16.10
CA GLN A 68 -6.47 -3.94 17.15
C GLN A 68 -5.01 -4.16 16.73
N ALA A 69 -4.77 -4.63 15.49
CA ALA A 69 -3.43 -4.73 14.91
C ALA A 69 -2.66 -3.41 14.94
N LEU A 70 -3.33 -2.31 14.63
CA LEU A 70 -2.73 -0.99 14.62
C LEU A 70 -2.44 -0.45 16.03
N ASN A 71 -3.36 -0.63 16.97
CA ASN A 71 -3.21 -0.19 18.36
C ASN A 71 -2.05 -0.91 19.04
N ASP A 72 -1.96 -2.24 18.89
CA ASP A 72 -0.87 -3.02 19.50
C ASP A 72 0.48 -2.65 18.87
N LEU A 73 0.52 -2.38 17.55
CA LEU A 73 1.72 -1.86 16.89
C LEU A 73 2.15 -0.51 17.49
N GLN A 74 1.21 0.41 17.72
CA GLN A 74 1.49 1.72 18.30
C GLN A 74 2.03 1.59 19.74
N GLN A 75 1.44 0.68 20.53
CA GLN A 75 1.90 0.40 21.90
C GLN A 75 3.31 -0.19 21.90
N ALA A 76 3.59 -1.19 21.04
CA ALA A 76 4.91 -1.79 20.92
C ALA A 76 5.99 -0.78 20.48
N LEU A 77 5.65 0.15 19.58
CA LEU A 77 6.53 1.26 19.18
C LEU A 77 6.82 2.20 20.34
N THR A 78 5.79 2.59 21.10
CA THR A 78 5.94 3.45 22.29
C THR A 78 6.77 2.77 23.39
N GLY A 79 6.58 1.46 23.56
CA GLY A 79 7.32 0.62 24.49
C GLY A 79 8.73 0.23 24.04
N SER A 80 9.15 0.57 22.81
CA SER A 80 10.44 0.18 22.21
C SER A 80 10.66 -1.35 22.13
N GLN A 81 9.59 -2.13 21.92
CA GLN A 81 9.62 -3.59 21.92
C GLN A 81 9.74 -4.15 20.49
N LEU A 82 10.95 -4.10 19.91
CA LEU A 82 11.19 -4.40 18.49
C LEU A 82 10.64 -5.76 18.01
N GLN A 83 10.71 -6.80 18.85
CA GLN A 83 10.18 -8.12 18.49
C GLN A 83 8.65 -8.13 18.36
N GLU A 84 7.97 -7.38 19.22
CA GLU A 84 6.51 -7.22 19.15
C GLU A 84 6.11 -6.36 17.95
N VAL A 85 6.88 -5.31 17.63
CA VAL A 85 6.67 -4.49 16.42
C VAL A 85 6.65 -5.37 15.16
N SER A 86 7.61 -6.30 15.03
CA SER A 86 7.66 -7.26 13.91
C SER A 86 6.38 -8.10 13.82
N ALA A 87 5.95 -8.71 14.92
CA ALA A 87 4.74 -9.53 14.96
C ALA A 87 3.48 -8.72 14.62
N HIS A 88 3.36 -7.49 15.15
CA HIS A 88 2.21 -6.62 14.90
C HIS A 88 2.19 -6.07 13.47
N LEU A 89 3.34 -5.80 12.84
CA LEU A 89 3.42 -5.43 11.43
C LEU A 89 2.91 -6.55 10.51
N VAL A 90 3.30 -7.80 10.79
CA VAL A 90 2.80 -8.97 10.04
C VAL A 90 1.28 -9.11 10.21
N ARG A 91 0.80 -9.06 11.45
CA ARG A 91 -0.65 -9.11 11.73
C ARG A 91 -1.40 -8.00 11.01
N PHE A 92 -0.90 -6.76 11.07
CA PHE A 92 -1.51 -5.62 10.38
C PHE A 92 -1.58 -5.83 8.87
N CYS A 93 -0.50 -6.34 8.25
CA CYS A 93 -0.49 -6.67 6.83
C CYS A 93 -1.57 -7.68 6.47
N ASP A 94 -1.70 -8.76 7.25
CA ASP A 94 -2.67 -9.82 6.99
C ASP A 94 -4.11 -9.30 7.09
N GLN A 95 -4.40 -8.46 8.09
CA GLN A 95 -5.71 -7.81 8.23
C GLN A 95 -6.03 -6.86 7.07
N CYS A 96 -5.02 -6.11 6.60
CA CYS A 96 -5.19 -5.21 5.46
C CYS A 96 -5.38 -5.95 4.12
N LYS A 97 -4.80 -7.15 3.96
CA LYS A 97 -4.92 -7.95 2.73
C LYS A 97 -6.28 -8.65 2.58
N GLN A 98 -6.98 -8.89 3.68
CA GLN A 98 -8.27 -9.59 3.64
C GLN A 98 -9.32 -8.83 2.82
N GLN A 99 -9.40 -7.52 3.01
CA GLN A 99 -10.37 -6.70 2.29
C GLN A 99 -9.87 -5.27 2.12
N LYS A 100 -10.26 -4.67 1.00
CA LYS A 100 -9.94 -3.26 0.70
C LYS A 100 -10.40 -2.34 1.82
N ALA A 101 -11.61 -2.54 2.35
CA ALA A 101 -12.18 -1.72 3.42
C ALA A 101 -11.30 -1.64 4.68
N SER A 102 -10.61 -2.73 5.07
CA SER A 102 -9.70 -2.74 6.21
C SER A 102 -8.58 -1.71 6.06
N ARG A 103 -8.06 -1.53 4.84
CA ARG A 103 -7.03 -0.53 4.55
C ARG A 103 -7.54 0.90 4.69
N TYR A 104 -8.78 1.15 4.25
CA TYR A 104 -9.41 2.48 4.38
C TYR A 104 -9.71 2.80 5.83
N LEU A 105 -10.24 1.82 6.58
CA LEU A 105 -10.49 1.97 8.01
C LEU A 105 -9.18 2.25 8.76
N ALA A 106 -8.12 1.47 8.51
CA ALA A 106 -6.80 1.69 9.09
C ALA A 106 -6.25 3.09 8.76
N ALA A 107 -6.36 3.51 7.50
CA ALA A 107 -5.94 4.84 7.06
C ALA A 107 -6.69 5.97 7.79
N GLN A 108 -8.02 5.86 7.90
CA GLN A 108 -8.86 6.82 8.63
C GLN A 108 -8.51 6.90 10.12
N LYS A 109 -8.00 5.81 10.69
CA LYS A 109 -7.56 5.72 12.10
C LYS A 109 -6.05 5.96 12.28
N GLY A 110 -5.38 6.57 11.32
CA GLY A 110 -4.01 7.04 11.49
C GLY A 110 -2.94 5.97 11.28
N ALA A 111 -3.19 4.95 10.46
CA ALA A 111 -2.18 3.93 10.18
C ALA A 111 -0.88 4.47 9.56
N TYR A 112 -0.98 5.45 8.66
CA TYR A 112 0.18 6.00 7.96
C TYR A 112 1.27 6.53 8.91
N PRO A 113 1.01 7.47 9.84
CA PRO A 113 2.04 7.98 10.75
C PRO A 113 2.64 6.89 11.65
N ILE A 114 1.85 5.88 12.05
CA ILE A 114 2.34 4.75 12.85
C ILE A 114 3.33 3.89 12.04
N LEU A 115 2.97 3.56 10.79
CA LEU A 115 3.86 2.81 9.90
C LEU A 115 5.11 3.61 9.50
N LEU A 116 4.99 4.94 9.34
CA LEU A 116 6.11 5.82 9.07
C LEU A 116 7.10 5.83 10.24
N ALA A 117 6.60 5.87 11.48
CA ALA A 117 7.44 5.77 12.67
C ALA A 117 8.15 4.40 12.76
N ALA A 118 7.44 3.31 12.51
CA ALA A 118 8.03 1.96 12.45
C ALA A 118 9.12 1.86 11.38
N TRP A 119 8.88 2.44 10.20
CA TRP A 119 9.84 2.48 9.12
C TRP A 119 11.08 3.31 9.47
N GLN A 120 10.92 4.49 10.06
CA GLN A 120 12.04 5.32 10.50
C GLN A 120 12.93 4.61 11.52
N LEU A 121 12.31 3.95 12.51
CA LEU A 121 13.01 3.13 13.51
C LEU A 121 13.77 1.99 12.85
N ALA A 122 13.13 1.29 11.91
CA ALA A 122 13.71 0.14 11.21
C ALA A 122 14.88 0.53 10.29
N ALA A 123 14.81 1.70 9.65
CA ALA A 123 15.83 2.20 8.72
C ALA A 123 17.21 2.44 9.37
N THR A 124 17.28 2.47 10.70
CA THR A 124 18.52 2.61 11.48
C THR A 124 18.88 1.38 12.32
N SER A 125 18.05 0.34 12.33
CA SER A 125 18.20 -0.78 13.29
C SER A 125 18.30 -2.14 12.62
N ASP A 126 17.27 -2.58 11.89
CA ASP A 126 17.15 -3.95 11.40
C ASP A 126 16.55 -4.03 9.99
N GLN A 127 17.21 -4.78 9.09
CA GLN A 127 16.75 -4.93 7.69
C GLN A 127 15.47 -5.78 7.56
N GLY A 128 15.28 -6.76 8.45
CA GLY A 128 14.06 -7.58 8.45
C GLY A 128 12.83 -6.77 8.83
N LEU A 129 12.94 -5.99 9.90
CA LEU A 129 11.93 -5.05 10.34
C LEU A 129 11.66 -3.97 9.28
N LEU A 130 12.71 -3.50 8.60
CA LEU A 130 12.58 -2.53 7.51
C LEU A 130 11.73 -3.10 6.37
N LEU A 131 11.99 -4.36 6.00
CA LEU A 131 11.20 -5.05 4.98
C LEU A 131 9.74 -5.23 5.42
N GLN A 132 9.48 -5.56 6.68
CA GLN A 132 8.12 -5.68 7.21
C GLN A 132 7.38 -4.35 7.22
N ALA A 133 8.04 -3.27 7.65
CA ALA A 133 7.47 -1.93 7.67
C ALA A 133 7.15 -1.44 6.24
N LEU A 134 8.06 -1.65 5.29
CA LEU A 134 7.80 -1.33 3.88
C LEU A 134 6.68 -2.17 3.28
N ASN A 135 6.57 -3.46 3.62
CA ASN A 135 5.46 -4.29 3.16
C ASN A 135 4.13 -3.79 3.71
N ALA A 136 4.06 -3.41 4.99
CA ALA A 136 2.87 -2.82 5.58
C ALA A 136 2.49 -1.51 4.88
N LEU A 137 3.46 -0.66 4.58
CA LEU A 137 3.24 0.58 3.84
C LEU A 137 2.76 0.32 2.40
N ALA A 138 3.35 -0.66 1.70
CA ALA A 138 2.93 -1.06 0.36
C ALA A 138 1.47 -1.53 0.36
N VAL A 139 1.09 -2.35 1.34
CA VAL A 139 -0.29 -2.83 1.48
C VAL A 139 -1.25 -1.69 1.78
N LEU A 140 -0.91 -0.79 2.70
CA LEU A 140 -1.76 0.34 3.09
C LEU A 140 -2.00 1.33 1.94
N THR A 141 -0.95 1.63 1.17
CA THR A 141 -0.98 2.62 0.07
C THR A 141 -1.58 2.08 -1.23
N ASP A 142 -1.80 0.78 -1.36
CA ASP A 142 -2.45 0.20 -2.54
C ASP A 142 -3.92 0.66 -2.63
N GLY A 143 -4.18 1.55 -3.59
CA GLY A 143 -5.46 2.23 -3.78
C GLY A 143 -5.67 3.48 -2.92
N GLN A 144 -4.64 3.90 -2.16
CA GLN A 144 -4.66 5.08 -1.29
C GLN A 144 -3.36 5.90 -1.44
N PRO A 145 -3.05 6.42 -2.64
CA PRO A 145 -1.78 7.11 -2.91
C PRO A 145 -1.63 8.42 -2.12
N ASP A 146 -2.74 9.05 -1.75
CA ASP A 146 -2.80 10.31 -0.98
C ASP A 146 -2.20 10.22 0.42
N LEU A 147 -1.97 9.01 0.94
CA LEU A 147 -1.37 8.82 2.26
C LEU A 147 0.10 9.22 2.30
N LEU A 148 0.80 9.17 1.17
CA LEU A 148 2.22 9.50 1.12
C LEU A 148 2.42 11.01 1.30
N ASP A 149 3.10 11.38 2.37
CA ASP A 149 3.54 12.75 2.61
C ASP A 149 4.98 12.99 2.10
N THR A 150 5.42 14.25 2.16
CA THR A 150 6.76 14.65 1.73
C THR A 150 7.87 13.92 2.50
N GLN A 151 7.68 13.65 3.79
CA GLN A 151 8.67 12.94 4.60
C GLN A 151 8.82 11.48 4.15
N GLY A 152 7.70 10.77 3.98
CA GLY A 152 7.67 9.40 3.49
C GLY A 152 8.22 9.29 2.06
N LEU A 153 7.96 10.28 1.21
CA LEU A 153 8.50 10.34 -0.15
C LEU A 153 10.03 10.36 -0.16
N HIS A 154 10.64 11.26 0.62
CA HIS A 154 12.10 11.33 0.73
C HIS A 154 12.69 10.09 1.39
N LEU A 155 12.02 9.56 2.42
CA LEU A 155 12.44 8.32 3.07
C LEU A 155 12.38 7.13 2.12
N LEU A 156 11.41 7.08 1.20
CA LEU A 156 11.27 6.03 0.19
C LEU A 156 12.47 5.97 -0.74
N VAL A 157 12.83 7.13 -1.29
CA VAL A 157 13.98 7.28 -2.19
C VAL A 157 15.28 6.96 -1.46
N ALA A 158 15.46 7.48 -0.24
CA ALA A 158 16.65 7.19 0.57
C ALA A 158 16.76 5.70 0.91
N THR A 159 15.63 5.05 1.21
CA THR A 159 15.58 3.61 1.52
C THR A 159 15.96 2.77 0.30
N LEU A 160 15.44 3.11 -0.88
CA LEU A 160 15.81 2.44 -2.14
C LEU A 160 17.30 2.62 -2.45
N ALA A 161 17.83 3.85 -2.33
CA ALA A 161 19.23 4.14 -2.60
C ALA A 161 20.19 3.39 -1.66
N ARG A 162 19.89 3.38 -0.34
CA ARG A 162 20.73 2.72 0.67
C ARG A 162 20.69 1.20 0.59
N ASN A 163 19.62 0.62 0.06
CA ASN A 163 19.40 -0.82 0.03
C ASN A 163 19.38 -1.40 -1.39
N ALA A 164 19.98 -0.71 -2.37
CA ALA A 164 19.95 -1.10 -3.78
C ALA A 164 20.50 -2.51 -4.05
N ALA A 165 21.40 -3.03 -3.21
CA ALA A 165 21.92 -4.39 -3.31
C ALA A 165 21.00 -5.47 -2.73
N ASN A 166 20.00 -5.10 -1.91
CA ASN A 166 19.07 -6.05 -1.30
C ASN A 166 17.84 -6.21 -2.22
N THR A 167 17.69 -7.41 -2.79
CA THR A 167 16.64 -7.77 -3.75
C THR A 167 15.24 -7.55 -3.18
N GLU A 168 14.97 -8.00 -1.95
CA GLU A 168 13.63 -7.94 -1.34
C GLU A 168 13.23 -6.51 -0.98
N LEU A 169 14.14 -5.75 -0.36
CA LEU A 169 13.92 -4.34 -0.04
C LEU A 169 13.76 -3.50 -1.30
N THR A 170 14.54 -3.78 -2.35
CA THR A 170 14.39 -3.10 -3.64
C THR A 170 13.03 -3.41 -4.26
N CYS A 171 12.63 -4.68 -4.32
CA CYS A 171 11.32 -5.10 -4.84
C CYS A 171 10.18 -4.42 -4.07
N CYS A 172 10.22 -4.45 -2.75
CA CYS A 172 9.19 -3.87 -1.90
C CYS A 172 9.13 -2.34 -2.00
N GLY A 173 10.27 -1.65 -1.99
CA GLY A 173 10.32 -0.20 -2.13
C GLY A 173 9.80 0.26 -3.50
N ILE A 174 10.11 -0.46 -4.57
CA ILE A 174 9.58 -0.16 -5.91
C ILE A 174 8.06 -0.41 -5.97
N ARG A 175 7.56 -1.43 -5.26
CA ARG A 175 6.11 -1.64 -5.12
C ARG A 175 5.42 -0.47 -4.42
N CYS A 176 5.99 0.07 -3.35
CA CYS A 176 5.51 1.30 -2.72
C CYS A 176 5.46 2.45 -3.73
N VAL A 177 6.56 2.67 -4.49
CA VAL A 177 6.62 3.70 -5.54
C VAL A 177 5.48 3.54 -6.55
N ARG A 178 5.19 2.30 -6.99
CA ARG A 178 4.10 2.05 -7.92
C ARG A 178 2.74 2.40 -7.31
N HIS A 179 2.47 1.97 -6.08
CA HIS A 179 1.18 2.18 -5.42
C HIS A 179 0.90 3.67 -5.17
N VAL A 180 1.90 4.41 -4.68
CA VAL A 180 1.75 5.84 -4.37
C VAL A 180 1.72 6.72 -5.62
N CYS A 181 2.16 6.23 -6.77
CA CYS A 181 2.13 6.97 -8.03
C CYS A 181 0.88 6.69 -8.88
N LEU A 182 0.17 5.58 -8.68
CA LEU A 182 -0.99 5.23 -9.49
C LEU A 182 -2.12 6.23 -9.23
N LYS A 183 -2.68 6.85 -10.29
CA LYS A 183 -3.70 7.90 -10.19
C LYS A 183 -3.30 9.10 -9.32
N HIS A 184 -2.01 9.37 -9.18
CA HIS A 184 -1.51 10.46 -8.33
C HIS A 184 -0.33 11.21 -8.95
N GLU A 185 -0.62 12.32 -9.65
CA GLU A 185 0.36 13.07 -10.43
C GLU A 185 1.41 13.76 -9.57
N GLN A 186 1.00 14.38 -8.45
CA GLN A 186 1.93 15.10 -7.59
C GLN A 186 2.99 14.17 -6.96
N ASN A 187 2.63 12.93 -6.64
CA ASN A 187 3.54 11.92 -6.12
C ASN A 187 4.55 11.48 -7.19
N ARG A 188 4.10 11.29 -8.45
CA ARG A 188 5.01 11.02 -9.58
C ARG A 188 6.05 12.13 -9.70
N GLN A 189 5.60 13.38 -9.79
CA GLN A 189 6.51 14.52 -9.90
C GLN A 189 7.47 14.63 -8.72
N GLY A 190 6.96 14.47 -7.49
CA GLY A 190 7.76 14.52 -6.28
C GLY A 190 8.85 13.45 -6.27
N LEU A 191 8.50 12.21 -6.60
CA LEU A 191 9.45 11.10 -6.64
C LEU A 191 10.46 11.23 -7.79
N VAL A 192 10.04 11.73 -8.95
CA VAL A 192 10.95 12.04 -10.07
C VAL A 192 11.96 13.13 -9.66
N LYS A 193 11.49 14.23 -9.06
CA LYS A 193 12.35 15.31 -8.53
C LYS A 193 13.30 14.81 -7.44
N ALA A 194 12.87 13.85 -6.63
CA ALA A 194 13.71 13.23 -5.60
C ALA A 194 14.72 12.21 -6.16
N GLY A 195 14.64 11.85 -7.45
CA GLY A 195 15.62 10.97 -8.10
C GLY A 195 15.23 9.49 -8.13
N VAL A 196 13.93 9.16 -8.17
CA VAL A 196 13.49 7.75 -8.23
C VAL A 196 13.85 7.06 -9.56
N LEU A 197 13.84 7.78 -10.70
CA LEU A 197 14.05 7.20 -12.03
C LEU A 197 15.38 6.43 -12.18
N PRO A 198 16.55 6.99 -11.79
CA PRO A 198 17.80 6.24 -11.89
C PRO A 198 17.80 5.00 -11.01
N LEU A 199 17.13 5.02 -9.85
CA LEU A 199 16.99 3.86 -8.96
C LEU A 199 16.18 2.74 -9.62
N LEU A 200 15.07 3.08 -10.31
CA LEU A 200 14.26 2.09 -11.04
C LEU A 200 15.05 1.43 -12.17
N THR A 201 15.78 2.21 -12.96
CA THR A 201 16.61 1.65 -14.04
C THR A 201 17.80 0.87 -13.51
N ALA A 202 18.42 1.32 -12.42
CA ALA A 202 19.52 0.61 -11.76
C ALA A 202 19.04 -0.74 -11.22
N ALA A 203 17.85 -0.81 -10.60
CA ALA A 203 17.28 -2.06 -10.11
C ALA A 203 17.13 -3.11 -11.22
N ILE A 204 16.69 -2.71 -12.43
CA ILE A 204 16.60 -3.64 -13.57
C ILE A 204 17.97 -4.19 -13.96
N THR A 205 19.00 -3.34 -13.96
CA THR A 205 20.36 -3.76 -14.33
C THR A 205 21.03 -4.62 -13.25
N GLN A 206 20.92 -4.23 -11.98
CA GLN A 206 21.56 -4.89 -10.84
C GLN A 206 20.88 -6.23 -10.53
N HIS A 207 19.55 -6.27 -10.61
CA HIS A 207 18.76 -7.46 -10.28
C HIS A 207 18.22 -8.17 -11.52
N GLY A 208 18.94 -8.12 -12.65
CA GLY A 208 18.46 -8.64 -13.94
C GLY A 208 18.01 -10.11 -13.92
N GLN A 209 18.56 -10.92 -13.01
CA GLN A 209 18.21 -12.34 -12.82
C GLN A 209 16.97 -12.55 -11.92
N HIS A 210 16.52 -11.52 -11.19
CA HIS A 210 15.36 -11.58 -10.31
C HIS A 210 14.11 -11.09 -11.05
N ALA A 211 13.25 -12.03 -11.44
CA ALA A 211 12.08 -11.77 -12.29
C ALA A 211 11.05 -10.83 -11.68
N ASP A 212 10.87 -10.92 -10.38
CA ASP A 212 10.01 -10.07 -9.57
C ASP A 212 10.51 -8.61 -9.54
N VAL A 213 11.79 -8.37 -9.24
CA VAL A 213 12.36 -7.00 -9.19
C VAL A 213 12.26 -6.32 -10.55
N VAL A 214 12.67 -7.02 -11.62
CA VAL A 214 12.61 -6.46 -12.98
C VAL A 214 11.17 -6.14 -13.38
N ARG A 215 10.22 -7.03 -13.07
CA ARG A 215 8.79 -6.79 -13.37
C ARG A 215 8.26 -5.58 -12.62
N GLU A 216 8.53 -5.50 -11.31
CA GLU A 216 8.06 -4.40 -10.48
C GLU A 216 8.67 -3.06 -10.93
N ALA A 217 9.96 -3.04 -11.25
CA ALA A 217 10.65 -1.85 -11.78
C ALA A 217 10.09 -1.40 -13.14
N CYS A 218 9.83 -2.34 -14.05
CA CYS A 218 9.17 -2.02 -15.33
C CYS A 218 7.76 -1.46 -15.14
N TRP A 219 6.99 -1.99 -14.19
CA TRP A 219 5.66 -1.47 -13.86
C TRP A 219 5.74 -0.08 -13.24
N ALA A 220 6.69 0.16 -12.34
CA ALA A 220 6.91 1.49 -11.78
C ALA A 220 7.29 2.51 -12.87
N LEU A 221 8.23 2.17 -13.77
CA LEU A 221 8.60 3.02 -14.91
C LEU A 221 7.39 3.32 -15.81
N ARG A 222 6.53 2.32 -16.08
CA ARG A 222 5.30 2.51 -16.83
C ARG A 222 4.36 3.49 -16.14
N VAL A 223 4.14 3.35 -14.83
CA VAL A 223 3.26 4.25 -14.06
C VAL A 223 3.78 5.69 -14.07
N MET A 224 5.10 5.92 -14.10
CA MET A 224 5.66 7.29 -14.22
C MET A 224 5.24 8.00 -15.51
N THR A 225 4.80 7.26 -16.53
CA THR A 225 4.35 7.78 -17.83
C THR A 225 2.83 7.86 -17.97
N PHE A 226 2.07 7.62 -16.89
CA PHE A 226 0.61 7.69 -16.94
C PHE A 226 0.09 9.12 -16.78
N ASP A 227 -1.06 9.36 -17.43
CA ASP A 227 -1.89 10.55 -17.28
C ASP A 227 -3.27 10.11 -16.80
N ASP A 228 -3.31 9.60 -15.56
CA ASP A 228 -4.46 8.89 -14.98
C ASP A 228 -5.00 9.54 -13.69
N ASP A 229 -4.50 10.72 -13.34
CA ASP A 229 -4.98 11.49 -12.20
C ASP A 229 -6.01 12.53 -12.64
N ILE A 230 -7.29 12.19 -12.49
CA ILE A 230 -8.42 13.04 -12.89
C ILE A 230 -8.51 14.38 -12.14
N ARG A 231 -7.74 14.56 -11.05
CA ARG A 231 -7.78 15.78 -10.23
C ARG A 231 -6.95 16.90 -10.84
N VAL A 232 -6.06 16.58 -11.76
CA VAL A 232 -5.22 17.54 -12.47
C VAL A 232 -5.54 17.51 -13.97
N PRO A 233 -5.65 18.68 -14.64
CA PRO A 233 -5.97 18.71 -16.06
C PRO A 233 -4.81 18.30 -16.97
N PHE A 234 -3.56 18.40 -16.47
CA PHE A 234 -2.34 18.08 -17.22
C PHE A 234 -1.30 17.44 -16.29
N GLY A 235 -0.72 16.32 -16.70
CA GLY A 235 0.43 15.68 -16.03
C GLY A 235 1.76 15.86 -16.76
N HIS A 236 2.83 15.32 -16.17
CA HIS A 236 4.20 15.32 -16.74
C HIS A 236 4.59 14.01 -17.43
N ALA A 237 3.60 13.21 -17.87
CA ALA A 237 3.82 11.90 -18.50
C ALA A 237 4.86 11.94 -19.66
N HIS A 238 4.76 12.92 -20.55
CA HIS A 238 5.69 13.09 -21.67
C HIS A 238 7.12 13.41 -21.20
N GLU A 239 7.26 14.35 -20.26
CA GLU A 239 8.57 14.72 -19.71
C GLU A 239 9.21 13.56 -18.96
N HIS A 240 8.44 12.82 -18.15
CA HIS A 240 8.94 11.63 -17.48
C HIS A 240 9.40 10.56 -18.49
N ALA A 241 8.64 10.32 -19.56
CA ALA A 241 9.05 9.38 -20.61
C ALA A 241 10.37 9.81 -21.27
N LYS A 242 10.53 11.11 -21.54
CA LYS A 242 11.77 11.69 -22.07
C LYS A 242 12.93 11.50 -21.11
N MET A 243 12.77 11.82 -19.82
CA MET A 243 13.79 11.63 -18.78
C MET A 243 14.18 10.14 -18.62
N ILE A 244 13.20 9.24 -18.67
CA ILE A 244 13.45 7.79 -18.61
C ILE A 244 14.37 7.36 -19.76
N VAL A 245 14.09 7.80 -20.99
CA VAL A 245 14.86 7.39 -22.18
C VAL A 245 16.20 8.10 -22.25
N GLN A 246 16.21 9.43 -22.16
CA GLN A 246 17.37 10.26 -22.46
C GLN A 246 18.37 10.34 -21.31
N GLU A 247 17.89 10.44 -20.08
CA GLU A 247 18.74 10.66 -18.90
C GLU A 247 19.03 9.34 -18.16
N ASN A 248 18.07 8.42 -18.13
CA ASN A 248 18.16 7.18 -17.36
C ASN A 248 18.39 5.93 -18.22
N ARG A 249 18.66 6.09 -19.52
CA ARG A 249 18.96 5.01 -20.48
C ARG A 249 17.88 3.92 -20.51
N GLY A 250 16.64 4.25 -20.16
CA GLY A 250 15.56 3.30 -19.93
C GLY A 250 15.31 2.37 -21.11
N LEU A 251 15.34 2.89 -22.35
CA LEU A 251 15.17 2.07 -23.55
C LEU A 251 16.23 0.96 -23.66
N LYS A 252 17.51 1.30 -23.43
CA LYS A 252 18.62 0.34 -23.47
C LYS A 252 18.45 -0.72 -22.40
N VAL A 253 18.21 -0.29 -21.16
CA VAL A 253 18.02 -1.17 -19.99
C VAL A 253 16.87 -2.15 -20.19
N LEU A 254 15.73 -1.68 -20.70
CA LEU A 254 14.56 -2.51 -20.96
C LEU A 254 14.80 -3.53 -22.07
N ILE A 255 15.46 -3.14 -23.16
CA ILE A 255 15.81 -4.05 -24.27
C ILE A 255 16.77 -5.14 -23.79
N GLU A 256 17.79 -4.79 -23.02
CA GLU A 256 18.75 -5.74 -22.46
C GLU A 256 18.08 -6.74 -21.52
N ALA A 257 17.20 -6.27 -20.63
CA ALA A 257 16.43 -7.12 -19.73
C ALA A 257 15.50 -8.10 -20.49
N ALA A 258 14.87 -7.66 -21.58
CA ALA A 258 14.03 -8.51 -22.42
C ALA A 258 14.85 -9.59 -23.16
N ARG A 259 16.03 -9.22 -23.67
CA ARG A 259 16.95 -10.15 -24.36
C ARG A 259 17.54 -11.20 -23.43
N GLY A 260 17.98 -10.80 -22.23
CA GLY A 260 18.55 -11.72 -21.23
C GLY A 260 17.57 -12.79 -20.74
N ARG A 261 16.26 -12.52 -20.81
CA ARG A 261 15.20 -13.50 -20.50
C ARG A 261 14.92 -14.45 -21.66
N SER A 262 15.14 -14.00 -22.89
CA SER A 262 14.92 -14.80 -24.11
C SER A 262 15.97 -15.91 -24.26
N SER A 263 17.20 -15.71 -23.76
CA SER A 263 18.26 -16.72 -23.77
C SER A 263 18.13 -17.77 -22.65
N THR A 264 17.49 -17.42 -21.54
CA THR A 264 17.30 -18.29 -20.37
C THR A 264 15.97 -19.03 -20.35
N GLY A 265 14.99 -18.63 -21.18
CA GLY A 265 13.64 -19.17 -21.18
C GLY A 265 13.10 -19.53 -22.56
N LYS A 266 13.47 -20.70 -23.10
CA LYS A 266 12.52 -21.46 -23.95
C LYS A 266 11.35 -21.92 -23.05
N ARG A 267 10.42 -21.01 -22.71
CA ARG A 267 8.99 -21.25 -22.41
C ARG A 267 8.34 -19.99 -21.82
N ARG A 268 7.16 -19.68 -22.37
CA ARG A 268 6.17 -18.67 -21.95
C ARG A 268 6.43 -17.23 -22.41
N VAL A 269 6.37 -17.03 -23.72
CA VAL A 269 5.83 -15.78 -24.29
C VAL A 269 4.32 -15.81 -24.07
N GLY A 270 3.83 -14.95 -23.20
CA GLY A 270 2.40 -14.79 -22.94
C GLY A 270 2.15 -14.32 -21.52
N LEU A 271 2.51 -13.08 -21.21
CA LEU A 271 1.95 -12.23 -20.13
C LEU A 271 2.79 -10.94 -19.97
N LEU A 272 2.95 -10.18 -21.05
CA LEU A 272 3.55 -8.83 -20.99
C LEU A 272 2.57 -7.73 -21.48
N LEU A 273 1.28 -8.05 -21.64
CA LEU A 273 0.26 -7.12 -22.14
C LEU A 273 -1.09 -7.19 -21.38
N SER A 274 -1.08 -7.54 -20.09
CA SER A 274 -2.24 -7.41 -19.20
C SER A 274 -1.85 -6.63 -17.96
#